data_AF-A0A0B6Z9A0-F1
#
_entry.id   AF-A0A0B6Z9A0-F1
#
_cell.length_a   1.000
_cell.length_b   1.000
_cell.length_c   1.000
_cell.angle_alpha   90.00
_cell.angle_beta   90.00
_cell.angle_gamma   90.00
#
_symmetry.space_group_name_H-M   'P 1'
#
loop_
_entity.id
_entity.type
_entity.pdbx_description
1 polymer ?
#
loop_
_entity_poly.entity_id
_entity_poly.type
_entity_poly.pdbx_seq_one_letter_code
_entity_poly.pdbx_strand_id
1 'polypeptide(L)'
;MKEKSKNAARTRREKENAEFYELAKMLPLPSAITSQLDKASIIRLSTSYLKMRAVFPDGLGDAWGQRPLPKTALEKELGSHLLQTLDGFIFVVAPDGKIMY
;
A
#
# COMPACT_ATOMS: atom_id res chain seq x y z
N MET A 1 -24.76 15.51 30.78
CA MET A 1 -24.79 14.39 29.80
C MET A 1 -24.13 14.72 28.46
N LYS A 2 -24.33 15.92 27.87
CA LYS A 2 -23.75 16.29 26.56
C LYS A 2 -22.21 16.25 26.49
N GLU A 3 -21.51 16.69 27.53
CA GLU A 3 -20.03 16.68 27.56
C GLU A 3 -19.41 15.26 27.55
N LYS A 4 -20.03 14.28 28.23
CA LYS A 4 -19.57 12.89 28.17
C LYS A 4 -19.70 12.29 26.77
N SER A 5 -20.80 12.59 26.07
CA SER A 5 -21.01 12.16 24.68
C SER A 5 -20.01 12.82 23.71
N LYS A 6 -19.74 14.12 23.91
CA LYS A 6 -18.74 14.87 23.13
C LYS A 6 -17.32 14.28 23.29
N ASN A 7 -16.92 13.98 24.52
CA ASN A 7 -15.62 13.35 24.79
C ASN A 7 -15.54 11.94 24.21
N ALA A 8 -16.60 11.13 24.33
CA ALA A 8 -16.64 9.80 23.71
C ALA A 8 -16.50 9.85 22.18
N ALA A 9 -17.19 10.78 21.50
CA ALA A 9 -17.07 10.95 20.06
C ALA A 9 -15.66 11.41 19.64
N ARG A 10 -15.03 12.28 20.43
CA ARG A 10 -13.65 12.72 20.20
C ARG A 10 -12.66 11.58 20.33
N THR A 11 -12.70 10.82 21.43
CA THR A 11 -11.83 9.66 21.64
C THR A 11 -11.99 8.62 20.54
N ARG A 12 -13.22 8.41 20.04
CA ARG A 12 -13.46 7.51 18.90
C ARG A 12 -12.73 7.98 17.64
N ARG A 13 -12.81 9.28 17.31
CA ARG A 13 -12.13 9.87 16.15
C ARG A 13 -10.60 9.83 16.28
N GLU A 14 -10.09 10.10 17.47
CA GLU A 14 -8.65 10.03 17.76
C GLU A 14 -8.11 8.60 17.59
N LYS A 15 -8.82 7.59 18.13
CA LYS A 15 -8.47 6.19 17.93
C LYS A 15 -8.52 5.80 16.46
N GLU A 16 -9.60 6.15 15.76
CA GLU A 16 -9.74 5.89 14.33
C GLU A 16 -8.56 6.48 13.53
N ASN A 17 -8.19 7.73 13.79
CA ASN A 17 -7.05 8.37 13.14
C ASN A 17 -5.72 7.65 13.40
N ALA A 18 -5.51 7.17 14.63
CA ALA A 18 -4.32 6.40 14.99
C ALA A 18 -4.24 5.08 14.21
N GLU A 19 -5.35 4.34 14.11
CA GLU A 19 -5.40 3.08 13.33
C GLU A 19 -5.11 3.34 11.83
N PHE A 20 -5.64 4.43 11.25
CA PHE A 20 -5.31 4.82 9.88
C PHE A 20 -3.83 5.10 9.68
N TYR A 21 -3.20 5.75 10.66
CA TYR A 21 -1.78 6.08 10.61
C TYR A 21 -0.90 4.82 10.70
N GLU A 22 -1.25 3.88 11.59
CA GLU A 22 -0.55 2.60 11.67
C GLU A 22 -0.76 1.75 10.41
N LEU A 23 -1.96 1.75 9.84
CA LEU A 23 -2.22 1.09 8.55
C LEU A 23 -1.37 1.69 7.42
N ALA A 24 -1.25 3.02 7.35
CA ALA A 24 -0.42 3.68 6.35
C ALA A 24 1.06 3.28 6.46
N LYS A 25 1.60 3.12 7.68
CA LYS A 25 2.98 2.68 7.90
C LYS A 25 3.26 1.25 7.43
N MET A 26 2.25 0.39 7.39
CA MET A 26 2.38 -0.99 6.95
C MET A 26 2.35 -1.14 5.42
N LEU A 27 1.99 -0.09 4.68
CA LEU A 27 2.03 -0.13 3.22
C LEU A 27 3.48 -0.27 2.71
N PRO A 28 3.71 -0.98 1.59
CA PRO A 28 5.03 -1.18 1.00
C PRO A 28 5.49 0.07 0.23
N LEU A 29 5.49 1.23 0.90
CA LEU A 29 5.81 2.53 0.35
C LEU A 29 6.72 3.29 1.32
N PRO A 30 7.63 4.16 0.82
CA PRO A 30 8.42 5.04 1.67
C PRO A 30 7.55 5.88 2.62
N SER A 31 8.04 6.08 3.85
CA SER A 31 7.35 6.86 4.88
C SER A 31 7.07 8.31 4.48
N ALA A 32 7.93 8.87 3.63
CA ALA A 32 7.75 10.20 3.04
C ALA A 32 6.45 10.31 2.21
N ILE A 33 6.00 9.20 1.60
CA ILE A 33 4.75 9.12 0.84
C ILE A 33 3.59 8.78 1.77
N THR A 34 3.73 7.74 2.60
CA THR A 34 2.61 7.26 3.44
C THR A 34 2.13 8.26 4.47
N SER A 35 3.01 9.17 4.92
CA SER A 35 2.67 10.25 5.86
C SER A 35 1.75 11.33 5.28
N GLN A 36 1.63 11.42 3.95
CA GLN A 36 0.82 12.43 3.26
C GLN A 36 -0.51 11.87 2.73
N LEU A 37 -0.76 10.57 2.90
CA LEU A 37 -1.97 9.93 2.37
C LEU A 37 -3.20 10.35 3.15
N ASP A 38 -4.29 10.60 2.43
CA ASP A 38 -5.61 10.71 3.03
C ASP A 38 -6.18 9.32 3.39
N LYS A 39 -7.20 9.31 4.26
CA LYS A 39 -7.83 8.05 4.73
C LYS A 39 -8.35 7.19 3.59
N ALA A 40 -8.92 7.81 2.56
CA ALA A 40 -9.48 7.08 1.42
C ALA A 40 -8.38 6.39 0.60
N SER A 41 -7.25 7.06 0.35
CA SER A 41 -6.11 6.46 -0.36
C SER A 41 -5.48 5.35 0.46
N ILE A 42 -5.38 5.48 1.79
CA ILE A 42 -4.89 4.39 2.66
C ILE A 42 -5.75 3.12 2.46
N ILE A 43 -7.09 3.24 2.47
CA ILE A 43 -7.98 2.09 2.24
C ILE A 43 -7.83 1.54 0.83
N ARG A 44 -7.80 2.40 -0.18
CA ARG A 44 -7.66 1.99 -1.58
C ARG A 44 -6.37 1.20 -1.79
N LEU A 45 -5.23 1.75 -1.36
CA LEU A 45 -3.93 1.12 -1.49
C LEU A 45 -3.86 -0.19 -0.71
N SER A 46 -4.36 -0.22 0.52
CA SER A 46 -4.39 -1.44 1.34
C SER A 46 -5.23 -2.54 0.68
N THR A 47 -6.43 -2.18 0.18
CA THR A 47 -7.33 -3.14 -0.47
C THR A 47 -6.74 -3.65 -1.79
N SER A 48 -6.18 -2.76 -2.61
CA SER A 48 -5.50 -3.12 -3.86
C SER A 48 -4.31 -4.04 -3.59
N TYR A 49 -3.49 -3.74 -2.59
CA TYR A 49 -2.37 -4.58 -2.17
C TYR A 49 -2.81 -5.99 -1.77
N LEU A 50 -3.84 -6.10 -0.92
CA LEU A 50 -4.36 -7.41 -0.50
C LEU A 50 -4.93 -8.21 -1.67
N LYS A 51 -5.64 -7.57 -2.60
CA LYS A 51 -6.14 -8.23 -3.83
C LYS A 51 -5.01 -8.68 -4.73
N MET A 52 -3.99 -7.86 -4.92
CA MET A 52 -2.79 -8.23 -5.67
C MET A 52 -2.10 -9.44 -5.03
N ARG A 53 -2.01 -9.49 -3.70
CA ARG A 53 -1.49 -10.67 -2.99
C ARG A 53 -2.37 -11.91 -3.10
N ALA A 54 -3.68 -11.77 -3.25
CA ALA A 54 -4.56 -12.91 -3.46
C ALA A 54 -4.35 -13.54 -4.85
N VAL A 55 -4.13 -12.71 -5.88
CA VAL A 55 -3.87 -13.17 -7.26
C VAL A 55 -2.42 -13.63 -7.44
N PHE A 56 -1.49 -12.95 -6.78
CA PHE A 56 -0.05 -13.21 -6.79
C PHE A 56 0.45 -13.38 -5.35
N PRO A 57 0.31 -14.59 -4.75
CA PRO A 57 0.67 -14.84 -3.34
C PRO A 57 2.13 -14.53 -3.01
N ASP A 58 3.02 -14.82 -3.95
CA ASP A 58 4.45 -14.51 -3.91
C ASP A 58 4.78 -13.10 -4.45
N GLY A 59 3.77 -12.29 -4.73
CA GLY A 59 3.87 -11.00 -5.43
C GLY A 59 4.14 -11.16 -6.93
N LEU A 60 4.36 -10.03 -7.61
CA LEU A 60 4.84 -9.98 -9.00
C LEU A 60 6.36 -10.29 -9.10
N GLY A 61 6.91 -11.07 -8.16
CA GLY A 61 8.35 -11.30 -8.00
C GLY A 61 9.07 -10.21 -7.19
N ASP A 62 10.38 -10.09 -7.41
CA ASP A 62 11.35 -9.30 -6.64
C ASP A 62 10.97 -7.82 -6.44
N ALA A 63 10.08 -7.28 -7.29
CA ALA A 63 9.60 -5.91 -7.29
C ALA A 63 8.75 -5.51 -6.07
N TRP A 64 8.17 -6.47 -5.33
CA TRP A 64 7.31 -6.19 -4.16
C TRP A 64 7.96 -6.54 -2.81
N GLY A 65 9.26 -6.85 -2.79
CA GLY A 65 10.06 -6.89 -1.57
C GLY A 65 9.72 -7.99 -0.56
N GLN A 66 9.14 -9.12 -0.99
CA GLN A 66 8.69 -10.20 -0.09
C GLN A 66 9.31 -11.59 -0.36
N ARG A 67 10.24 -11.74 -1.32
CA ARG A 67 11.15 -12.92 -1.39
C ARG A 67 12.51 -12.58 -0.77
N PRO A 68 13.32 -13.59 -0.35
CA PRO A 68 14.59 -13.33 0.34
C PRO A 68 15.43 -12.39 -0.49
N LEU A 69 16.20 -11.53 0.18
CA LEU A 69 16.98 -10.47 -0.45
C LEU A 69 17.61 -10.98 -1.76
N PRO A 70 17.53 -10.19 -2.85
CA PRO A 70 18.23 -10.52 -4.09
C PRO A 70 19.65 -10.95 -3.73
N LYS A 71 20.04 -12.14 -4.17
CA LYS A 71 21.33 -12.76 -3.79
C LYS A 71 22.50 -11.92 -4.28
N THR A 72 22.24 -11.05 -5.26
CA THR A 72 23.19 -10.16 -5.89
C THR A 72 22.57 -8.78 -6.11
N ALA A 73 23.40 -7.73 -6.15
CA ALA A 73 22.94 -6.37 -6.48
C ALA A 73 22.22 -6.30 -7.84
N LEU A 74 22.62 -7.16 -8.78
CA LEU A 74 22.06 -7.25 -10.13
C LEU A 74 20.57 -7.63 -10.14
N GLU A 75 20.17 -8.61 -9.31
CA GLU A 75 18.76 -9.04 -9.20
C GLU A 75 17.88 -7.93 -8.62
N LYS A 76 18.42 -7.11 -7.70
CA LYS A 76 17.70 -5.98 -7.11
C LYS A 76 17.39 -4.90 -8.14
N GLU A 77 18.32 -4.65 -9.05
CA GLU A 77 18.24 -3.59 -10.04
C GLU A 77 17.54 -4.03 -11.32
N LEU A 78 17.40 -5.33 -11.57
CA LEU A 78 16.78 -5.85 -12.79
C LEU A 78 15.34 -5.35 -12.96
N GLY A 79 14.54 -5.34 -11.88
CA GLY A 79 13.16 -4.84 -11.91
C GLY A 79 13.07 -3.37 -12.32
N SER A 80 13.96 -2.51 -11.82
CA SER A 80 13.97 -1.09 -12.20
C SER A 80 14.46 -0.88 -13.63
N HIS A 81 15.48 -1.63 -14.10
CA HIS A 81 15.98 -1.52 -15.46
C HIS A 81 14.97 -2.02 -16.50
N LEU A 82 14.22 -3.08 -16.19
CA LEU A 82 13.14 -3.58 -17.05
C LEU A 82 12.06 -2.51 -17.22
N LEU A 83 11.63 -1.85 -16.15
CA LEU A 83 10.63 -0.79 -16.21
C LEU A 83 11.17 0.47 -16.92
N GLN A 84 12.44 0.83 -16.73
CA GLN A 84 13.06 1.96 -17.44
C GLN A 84 13.21 1.74 -18.94
N THR A 85 13.35 0.48 -19.37
CA THR A 85 13.45 0.12 -20.79
C THR A 85 12.07 0.11 -21.46
N LEU A 86 10.99 0.02 -20.67
CA LEU A 86 9.62 0.03 -21.16
C LEU A 86 9.24 1.47 -21.56
N ASP A 87 8.82 1.67 -22.80
CA ASP A 87 8.27 2.96 -23.26
C ASP A 87 6.80 3.10 -22.79
N GLY A 88 6.58 3.08 -21.47
CA GLY A 88 5.25 3.13 -20.88
C GLY A 88 5.20 2.73 -19.41
N PHE A 89 4.02 2.29 -18.95
CA PHE A 89 3.79 1.82 -17.59
C PHE A 89 2.95 0.54 -17.58
N ILE A 90 3.07 -0.22 -16.51
CA ILE A 90 2.26 -1.42 -16.26
C ILE A 90 1.20 -1.08 -15.24
N PHE A 91 -0.02 -1.55 -15.47
CA PHE A 91 -1.08 -1.53 -14.48
C PHE A 91 -1.91 -2.82 -14.58
N VAL A 92 -2.54 -3.21 -13.48
CA VAL A 92 -3.35 -4.42 -13.35
C VAL A 92 -4.78 -4.01 -13.02
N VAL A 93 -5.74 -4.50 -13.81
CA VAL A 93 -7.16 -4.14 -13.67
C VAL A 93 -7.96 -5.38 -13.27
N ALA A 94 -8.82 -5.24 -12.28
CA ALA A 94 -9.78 -6.27 -11.91
C ALA A 94 -10.94 -6.34 -12.93
N PRO A 95 -11.70 -7.47 -12.99
CA PRO A 95 -12.84 -7.59 -13.91
C PRO A 95 -13.93 -6.51 -13.74
N ASP A 96 -13.98 -5.87 -12.58
CA ASP A 96 -14.90 -4.75 -12.29
C ASP A 96 -14.35 -3.37 -12.70
N GLY A 97 -13.22 -3.33 -13.43
CA GLY A 97 -12.58 -2.11 -13.90
C GLY A 97 -11.71 -1.38 -12.85
N LYS A 98 -11.54 -1.94 -11.65
CA LYS A 98 -10.71 -1.31 -10.61
C LYS A 98 -9.22 -1.57 -10.86
N ILE A 99 -8.42 -0.50 -10.83
CA ILE A 99 -6.96 -0.58 -10.91
C ILE A 99 -6.40 -1.07 -9.56
N MET A 100 -5.62 -2.15 -9.59
CA MET A 100 -5.04 -2.83 -8.43
C MET A 100 -3.52 -2.62 -8.31
N TYR A 101 -2.83 -2.40 -9.43
CA TYR A 101 -1.43 -2.02 -9.52
C TYR A 101 -1.27 -1.09 -10.72
#